data_AF-A0A836BFS9-F1
#
_entry.id   AF-A0A836BFS9-F1
#
_cell.length_a   1.000
_cell.length_b   1.000
_cell.length_c   1.000
_cell.angle_alpha   90.00
_cell.angle_beta   90.00
_cell.angle_gamma   90.00
#
_symmetry.space_group_name_H-M   'P 1'
#
loop_
_entity.id
_entity.type
_entity.pdbx_description
1 polymer ?
#
loop_
_entity_poly.entity_id
_entity_poly.type
_entity_poly.pdbx_seq_one_letter_code
_entity_poly.pdbx_strand_id
1 'polypeptide(L)'
;MVFEVFDTTSDLGALAGGGTYDALTKAFGRDDISATGVAGGVERMIIIMEEQKIAAIVPTQMVSVVYVNEEMKAPAMNLASKLRQKQIPVTIDVTGKSLSKQMEHASDSTFAVIVGPKEYAEDSVVLRNMND
;
A
#
# COMPACT_ATOMS: atom_id res chain seq x y z
N MET A 1 33.48 -10.22 -4.15
CA MET A 1 32.99 -10.35 -2.76
C MET A 1 31.73 -11.19 -2.77
N VAL A 2 31.46 -11.99 -1.73
CA VAL A 2 30.21 -12.74 -1.55
C VAL A 2 29.69 -12.46 -0.15
N PHE A 3 28.38 -12.30 -0.01
CA PHE A 3 27.74 -12.06 1.29
C PHE A 3 26.37 -12.73 1.37
N GLU A 4 26.00 -13.07 2.59
CA GLU A 4 24.71 -13.65 2.95
C GLU A 4 24.21 -12.96 4.22
N VAL A 5 22.90 -12.78 4.30
CA VAL A 5 22.20 -12.17 5.44
C VAL A 5 21.40 -13.26 6.13
N PHE A 6 21.59 -13.40 7.44
CA PHE A 6 20.90 -14.37 8.27
C PHE A 6 20.19 -13.66 9.41
N ASP A 7 19.07 -14.22 9.84
CA ASP A 7 18.49 -13.90 11.14
C ASP A 7 19.24 -14.69 12.23
N THR A 8 19.60 -14.05 13.34
CA THR A 8 20.37 -14.70 14.42
C THR A 8 19.53 -15.61 15.31
N THR A 9 18.21 -15.64 15.12
CA THR A 9 17.24 -16.34 15.95
C THR A 9 16.48 -17.44 15.21
N SER A 10 16.72 -17.63 13.91
CA SER A 10 16.02 -18.60 13.06
C SER A 10 16.98 -19.46 12.25
N ASP A 11 16.66 -20.75 12.13
CA ASP A 11 17.42 -21.73 11.34
C ASP A 11 16.92 -21.81 9.88
N LEU A 12 16.06 -20.89 9.44
CA LEU A 12 15.47 -20.88 8.09
C LEU A 12 16.51 -20.66 6.97
N GLY A 13 17.73 -20.27 7.32
CA GLY A 13 18.84 -20.02 6.41
C GLY A 13 18.91 -18.58 5.90
N ALA A 14 19.63 -18.36 4.80
CA ALA A 14 19.88 -17.02 4.29
C ALA A 14 18.59 -16.31 3.85
N LEU A 15 18.37 -15.11 4.40
CA LEU A 15 17.31 -14.18 4.02
C LEU A 15 17.62 -13.46 2.72
N ALA A 16 18.89 -13.08 2.54
CA ALA A 16 19.37 -12.48 1.32
C ALA A 16 20.79 -12.97 1.01
N GLY A 17 21.11 -13.02 -0.27
CA GLY A 17 22.42 -13.45 -0.75
C GLY A 17 22.84 -12.58 -1.92
N GLY A 18 24.14 -12.34 -2.03
CA GLY A 18 24.67 -11.45 -3.03
C GLY A 18 26.17 -11.53 -3.18
N GLY A 19 26.67 -10.75 -4.12
CA GLY A 19 28.09 -10.69 -4.38
C GLY A 19 28.43 -9.88 -5.62
N THR A 20 29.69 -10.00 -6.00
CA THR A 20 30.26 -9.38 -7.19
C THR A 20 30.20 -10.37 -8.36
N TYR A 21 29.77 -9.90 -9.52
CA TYR A 21 29.46 -10.70 -10.71
C TYR A 21 30.27 -10.25 -11.94
N ASP A 22 31.59 -10.08 -11.81
CA ASP A 22 32.44 -9.62 -12.93
C ASP A 22 32.45 -10.62 -14.10
N ALA A 23 32.31 -11.91 -13.81
CA ALA A 23 32.18 -12.92 -14.85
C ALA A 23 30.88 -12.76 -15.67
N LEU A 24 29.81 -12.24 -15.05
CA LEU A 24 28.54 -12.01 -15.72
C LEU A 24 28.63 -10.82 -16.69
N THR A 25 29.18 -9.69 -16.26
CA THR A 25 29.36 -8.52 -17.14
C THR A 25 30.27 -8.86 -18.32
N LYS A 26 31.35 -9.60 -18.06
CA LYS A 26 32.24 -10.13 -19.11
C LYS A 26 31.55 -11.07 -20.10
N ALA A 27 30.63 -11.93 -19.64
CA ALA A 27 29.85 -12.79 -20.54
C ALA A 27 28.99 -12.01 -21.55
N PHE A 28 28.67 -10.75 -21.24
CA PHE A 28 27.98 -9.81 -22.13
C PHE A 28 28.92 -8.81 -22.82
N GLY A 29 30.23 -9.05 -22.81
CA GLY A 29 31.23 -8.21 -23.46
C GLY A 29 31.51 -6.87 -22.75
N ARG A 30 31.21 -6.79 -21.45
CA ARG A 30 31.38 -5.59 -20.62
C ARG A 30 32.46 -5.76 -19.57
N ASP A 31 33.68 -6.02 -20.02
CA ASP A 31 34.87 -6.17 -19.19
C ASP A 31 35.28 -4.86 -18.48
N ASP A 32 34.73 -3.74 -18.94
CA ASP A 32 34.90 -2.40 -18.38
C ASP A 32 34.02 -2.13 -17.15
N ILE A 33 33.04 -3.00 -16.86
CA ILE A 33 32.09 -2.82 -15.76
C ILE A 33 32.16 -4.00 -14.78
N SER A 34 32.29 -3.66 -13.50
CA SER A 34 32.01 -4.57 -12.38
C SER A 34 30.58 -4.39 -11.90
N ALA A 35 29.92 -5.49 -11.54
CA ALA A 35 28.58 -5.48 -10.97
C ALA A 35 28.58 -6.13 -9.59
N THR A 36 27.90 -5.52 -8.62
CA THR A 36 27.61 -6.13 -7.32
C THR A 36 26.12 -6.00 -7.04
N GLY A 37 25.50 -7.05 -6.54
CA GLY A 37 24.06 -7.09 -6.29
C GLY A 37 23.69 -8.05 -5.16
N VAL A 38 22.44 -7.96 -4.75
CA VAL A 38 21.83 -8.81 -3.71
C VAL A 38 20.40 -9.14 -4.13
N ALA A 39 19.96 -10.34 -3.79
CA ALA A 39 18.55 -10.73 -3.83
C ALA A 39 18.12 -11.20 -2.44
N GLY A 40 16.94 -10.76 -2.00
CA GLY A 40 16.31 -11.18 -0.75
C GLY A 40 15.05 -12.00 -1.02
N GLY A 41 14.86 -13.08 -0.27
CA GLY A 41 13.65 -13.89 -0.32
C GLY A 41 12.55 -13.26 0.52
N VAL A 42 11.58 -12.60 -0.11
CA VAL A 42 10.49 -11.89 0.59
C VAL A 42 9.67 -12.85 1.45
N GLU A 43 9.38 -14.05 0.94
CA GLU A 43 8.63 -15.07 1.65
C GLU A 43 9.36 -15.53 2.92
N ARG A 44 10.68 -15.70 2.86
CA ARG A 44 11.48 -16.06 4.03
C ARG A 44 11.49 -14.94 5.07
N MET A 45 11.60 -13.69 4.63
CA MET A 45 11.51 -12.54 5.54
C MET A 45 10.15 -12.47 6.23
N ILE A 46 9.05 -12.74 5.50
CA ILE A 46 7.69 -12.78 6.08
C ILE A 46 7.57 -13.88 7.14
N ILE A 47 8.06 -15.10 6.85
CA ILE A 47 8.01 -16.22 7.82
C ILE A 47 8.73 -15.85 9.12
N ILE A 48 9.95 -15.29 9.03
CA ILE A 48 10.70 -14.88 10.22
C ILE A 48 9.99 -13.74 10.96
N MET A 49 9.41 -12.77 10.25
CA MET A 49 8.62 -11.71 10.86
C MET A 49 7.41 -12.27 11.61
N GLU A 50 6.73 -13.29 11.07
CA GLU A 50 5.62 -13.98 11.73
C GLU A 50 6.08 -14.74 12.98
N GLU A 51 7.19 -15.49 12.90
CA GLU A 51 7.80 -16.21 14.04
C GLU A 51 8.19 -15.24 15.17
N GLN A 52 8.74 -14.08 14.81
CA GLN A 52 9.13 -13.02 15.74
C GLN A 52 7.94 -12.15 16.20
N LYS A 53 6.73 -12.43 15.71
CA LYS A 53 5.51 -11.65 16.00
C LYS A 53 5.64 -10.17 15.64
N ILE A 54 6.43 -9.85 14.61
CA ILE A 54 6.55 -8.51 14.05
C ILE A 54 5.29 -8.25 13.23
N ALA A 55 4.40 -7.40 13.75
CA ALA A 55 3.17 -7.03 13.05
C ALA A 55 3.47 -6.17 11.82
N ALA A 56 2.76 -6.44 10.72
CA ALA A 56 2.73 -5.52 9.59
C ALA A 56 2.14 -4.18 10.03
N ILE A 57 2.78 -3.07 9.65
CA ILE A 57 2.21 -1.74 9.84
C ILE A 57 1.07 -1.59 8.83
N VAL A 58 -0.13 -2.01 9.21
CA VAL A 58 -1.35 -1.67 8.48
C VAL A 58 -1.74 -0.25 8.90
N PRO A 59 -2.00 0.68 7.97
CA PRO A 59 -2.53 1.99 8.32
C PRO A 59 -3.87 1.80 9.04
N THR A 60 -3.88 1.95 10.36
CA THR A 60 -5.05 1.67 11.22
C THR A 60 -6.16 2.71 11.10
N GLN A 61 -5.91 3.82 10.38
CA GLN A 61 -6.81 4.97 10.31
C GLN A 61 -6.96 5.47 8.87
N MET A 62 -7.53 4.63 8.01
CA MET A 62 -7.84 4.98 6.64
C MET A 62 -9.27 5.53 6.55
N VAL A 63 -9.46 6.62 5.79
CA VAL A 63 -10.79 7.16 5.46
C VAL A 63 -11.10 6.85 4.00
N SER A 64 -12.26 6.26 3.72
CA SER A 64 -12.73 6.07 2.35
C SER A 64 -13.67 7.19 1.96
N VAL A 65 -13.39 7.89 0.86
CA VAL A 65 -14.36 8.81 0.25
C VAL A 65 -15.08 8.05 -0.86
N VAL A 66 -16.40 7.99 -0.77
CA VAL A 66 -17.27 7.31 -1.74
C VAL A 66 -18.28 8.28 -2.31
N TYR A 67 -18.77 8.03 -3.52
CA TYR A 67 -19.72 8.90 -4.20
C TYR A 67 -20.93 8.14 -4.73
N VAL A 68 -22.10 8.78 -4.68
CA VAL A 68 -23.39 8.13 -4.98
C VAL A 68 -23.60 7.94 -6.49
N ASN A 69 -23.17 8.91 -7.31
CA ASN A 69 -23.31 8.90 -8.77
C ASN A 69 -22.12 9.60 -9.45
N GLU A 70 -22.01 9.50 -10.76
CA GLU A 70 -20.86 10.07 -11.51
C GLU A 70 -20.74 11.59 -11.38
N GLU A 71 -21.84 12.31 -11.20
CA GLU A 71 -21.82 13.76 -10.96
C GLU A 71 -21.05 14.12 -9.68
N MET A 72 -21.15 13.27 -8.66
CA MET A 72 -20.44 13.45 -7.38
C MET A 72 -18.97 13.01 -7.41
N LYS A 73 -18.49 12.41 -8.49
CA LYS A 73 -17.10 11.94 -8.61
C LYS A 73 -16.09 13.06 -8.46
N ALA A 74 -16.24 14.16 -9.20
CA ALA A 74 -15.31 15.28 -9.14
C ALA A 74 -15.31 15.98 -7.75
N PRO A 75 -16.48 16.28 -7.14
CA PRO A 75 -16.56 16.73 -5.75
C PRO A 75 -15.87 15.79 -4.75
N ALA A 76 -16.09 14.49 -4.87
CA ALA A 76 -15.49 13.48 -4.00
C ALA A 76 -13.96 13.43 -4.15
N MET A 77 -13.44 13.50 -5.38
CA MET A 77 -12.00 13.58 -5.63
C MET A 77 -11.38 14.86 -5.05
N ASN A 78 -12.07 15.99 -5.13
CA ASN A 78 -11.62 17.24 -4.53
C ASN A 78 -11.57 17.13 -3.00
N LEU A 79 -12.61 16.55 -2.38
CA LEU A 79 -12.63 16.29 -0.94
C LEU A 79 -11.49 15.35 -0.50
N ALA A 80 -11.27 14.25 -1.23
CA ALA A 80 -10.17 13.34 -0.97
C ALA A 80 -8.80 14.04 -1.05
N SER A 81 -8.61 14.94 -2.02
CA SER A 81 -7.41 15.76 -2.15
C SER A 81 -7.23 16.70 -0.94
N LYS A 82 -8.29 17.40 -0.51
CA LYS A 82 -8.26 18.28 0.67
C LYS A 82 -7.91 17.53 1.96
N LEU A 83 -8.44 16.32 2.13
CA LEU A 83 -8.13 15.47 3.28
C LEU A 83 -6.67 15.00 3.25
N ARG A 84 -6.16 14.58 2.08
CA ARG A 84 -4.75 14.19 1.91
C ARG A 84 -3.78 15.35 2.18
N GLN A 85 -4.13 16.58 1.79
CA GLN A 85 -3.35 17.78 2.12
C GLN A 85 -3.24 18.02 3.63
N LYS A 86 -4.21 17.52 4.42
CA LYS A 86 -4.19 17.52 5.88
C LYS A 86 -3.53 16.27 6.48
N GLN A 87 -2.79 15.50 5.67
CA GLN A 87 -2.10 14.26 6.07
C GLN A 87 -3.05 13.15 6.54
N ILE A 88 -4.33 13.20 6.16
CA ILE A 88 -5.28 12.12 6.44
C ILE A 88 -5.14 11.05 5.34
N PRO A 89 -4.88 9.78 5.68
CA PRO A 89 -4.85 8.69 4.70
C PRO A 89 -6.25 8.48 4.10
N VAL A 90 -6.36 8.66 2.77
CA VAL A 90 -7.65 8.57 2.08
C VAL A 90 -7.60 7.67 0.86
N THR A 91 -8.61 6.81 0.71
CA THR A 91 -8.93 6.10 -0.53
C THR A 91 -10.14 6.71 -1.22
N ILE A 92 -10.22 6.51 -2.53
CA ILE A 92 -11.40 6.83 -3.34
C ILE A 92 -11.34 5.96 -4.59
N ASP A 93 -12.50 5.51 -5.07
CA ASP A 93 -12.58 4.85 -6.37
C ASP A 93 -12.40 5.87 -7.50
N VAL A 94 -11.54 5.55 -8.47
CA VAL A 94 -11.36 6.38 -9.68
C VAL A 94 -11.97 5.72 -10.92
N THR A 95 -12.45 4.48 -10.78
CA THR A 95 -12.85 3.60 -11.88
C THR A 95 -14.33 3.65 -12.22
N GLY A 96 -15.16 4.35 -11.44
CA GLY A 96 -16.61 4.45 -11.69
C GLY A 96 -17.41 3.29 -11.11
N LYS A 97 -16.93 2.64 -10.05
CA LYS A 97 -17.64 1.54 -9.40
C LYS A 97 -18.97 2.02 -8.81
N SER A 98 -19.95 1.13 -8.75
CA SER A 98 -21.22 1.41 -8.05
C SER A 98 -20.97 1.70 -6.58
N LEU A 99 -21.86 2.49 -5.96
CA LEU A 99 -21.79 2.82 -4.53
C LEU A 99 -21.63 1.57 -3.65
N SER A 100 -22.38 0.50 -3.94
CA SER A 100 -22.26 -0.77 -3.20
C SER A 100 -20.85 -1.34 -3.22
N LYS A 101 -20.20 -1.39 -4.39
CA LYS A 101 -18.81 -1.84 -4.53
C LYS A 101 -17.82 -0.88 -3.88
N GLN A 102 -18.07 0.43 -3.91
CA GLN A 102 -17.23 1.39 -3.20
C GLN A 102 -17.32 1.17 -1.69
N MET A 103 -18.52 0.94 -1.16
CA MET A 103 -18.76 0.64 0.25
C MET A 103 -18.13 -0.68 0.69
N GLU A 104 -18.12 -1.71 -0.17
CA GLU A 104 -17.41 -2.97 0.07
C GLU A 104 -15.91 -2.73 0.27
N HIS A 105 -15.25 -1.94 -0.59
CA HIS A 105 -13.83 -1.59 -0.39
C HIS A 105 -13.60 -0.70 0.83
N ALA A 106 -14.62 0.05 1.27
CA ALA A 106 -14.54 0.90 2.44
C ALA A 106 -14.68 0.14 3.77
N SER A 107 -14.95 -1.18 3.75
CA SER A 107 -15.15 -1.99 4.97
C SER A 107 -13.98 -1.93 5.94
N ASP A 108 -12.76 -1.81 5.40
CA ASP A 108 -11.52 -1.84 6.19
C ASP A 108 -11.06 -0.44 6.61
N SER A 109 -11.83 0.60 6.25
CA SER A 109 -11.58 1.98 6.65
C SER A 109 -12.21 2.28 8.01
N THR A 110 -11.67 3.21 8.78
CA THR A 110 -12.29 3.68 10.03
C THR A 110 -13.57 4.47 9.74
N PHE A 111 -13.55 5.27 8.68
CA PHE A 111 -14.67 6.10 8.27
C PHE A 111 -14.91 6.00 6.78
N ALA A 112 -16.19 6.01 6.39
CA ALA A 112 -16.61 6.28 5.02
C ALA A 112 -17.26 7.67 4.95
N VAL A 113 -16.75 8.53 4.09
CA VAL A 113 -17.33 9.84 3.75
C VAL A 113 -18.11 9.69 2.46
N ILE A 114 -19.43 9.71 2.56
CA ILE A 114 -20.34 9.49 1.43
C ILE A 114 -20.75 10.84 0.86
N VAL A 115 -20.41 11.05 -0.40
CA VAL A 115 -20.67 12.27 -1.15
C VAL A 115 -21.91 12.05 -2.02
N GLY A 116 -23.06 12.48 -1.50
CA GLY A 116 -24.35 12.47 -2.18
C GLY A 116 -24.72 13.85 -2.74
N PRO A 117 -25.54 13.91 -3.80
CA PRO A 117 -25.91 15.18 -4.43
C PRO A 117 -26.72 16.09 -3.52
N LYS A 118 -27.58 15.53 -2.66
CA LYS A 118 -28.39 16.31 -1.71
C LYS A 118 -27.51 16.95 -0.65
N GLU A 119 -26.70 16.15 0.02
CA GLU A 119 -25.85 16.61 1.12
C GLU A 119 -24.83 17.64 0.61
N TYR A 120 -24.26 17.39 -0.56
CA TYR A 120 -23.30 18.31 -1.17
C TYR A 120 -23.93 19.65 -1.56
N ALA A 121 -25.19 19.66 -2.02
CA ALA A 121 -25.92 20.91 -2.28
C ALA A 121 -26.19 21.72 -1.00
N GLU A 122 -26.16 21.06 0.16
CA GLU A 122 -26.31 21.65 1.50
C GLU A 122 -24.94 21.90 2.18
N ASP A 123 -23.84 21.92 1.41
CA ASP A 123 -22.45 22.05 1.91
C ASP A 123 -22.08 21.00 2.99
N SER A 124 -22.63 19.80 2.86
CA SER A 124 -22.48 18.71 3.82
C SER A 124 -22.11 17.38 3.16
N VAL A 125 -21.75 16.39 3.98
CA VAL A 125 -21.47 15.00 3.58
C VAL A 125 -21.98 14.07 4.67
N VAL A 126 -22.23 12.80 4.32
CA VAL A 126 -22.53 11.79 5.34
C VAL A 126 -21.21 11.17 5.80
N LEU A 127 -20.94 11.24 7.10
CA LEU A 127 -19.85 10.51 7.73
C LEU A 127 -20.41 9.24 8.37
N ARG A 128 -19.90 8.09 7.95
CA ARG A 128 -20.23 6.79 8.53
C ARG A 128 -19.01 6.24 9.27
N ASN A 129 -19.17 5.93 10.54
CA ASN A 129 -18.23 5.09 11.27
C ASN A 129 -18.41 3.64 10.79
N MET A 130 -17.32 3.00 10.40
CA MET A 130 -17.35 1.62 9.88
C MET A 130 -17.07 0.59 10.97
N ASN A 131 -16.69 1.04 12.17
CA ASN A 131 -16.46 0.19 13.33
C ASN A 131 -17.68 0.07 14.27
N ASP A 132 -18.75 0.80 13.98
CA ASP A 132 -20.05 0.76 14.69
C ASP A 132 -21.06 -0.12 13.93
#